data_AF-A0A562K1M5-F1
#
_entry.id   AF-A0A562K1M5-F1
#
_cell.length_a   1.000
_cell.length_b   1.000
_cell.length_c   1.000
_cell.angle_alpha   90.00
_cell.angle_beta   90.00
_cell.angle_gamma   90.00
#
_symmetry.space_group_name_H-M   'P 1'
#
loop_
_entity.id
_entity.type
_entity.pdbx_description
1 polymer ?
#
loop_
_entity_poly.entity_id
_entity_poly.type
_entity_poly.pdbx_seq_one_letter_code
_entity_poly.pdbx_strand_id
1 'polypeptide(L)' 'MSSISRLAALIKEDVNNEESSIISLYGKLLNGWYKLVVWFGIPFMVYILMSGFY' A
#
# COMPACT_ATOMS: atom_id res chain seq x y z
N MET A 1 -4.73 1.01 32.97
CA MET A 1 -4.61 1.52 31.58
C MET A 1 -5.16 0.45 30.66
N SER A 2 -6.16 0.75 29.82
CA SER A 2 -6.74 -0.29 28.96
C SER A 2 -5.78 -0.63 27.81
N SER A 3 -5.93 -1.83 27.23
CA SER A 3 -5.15 -2.29 26.08
C SER A 3 -5.22 -1.32 24.90
N ILE A 4 -6.40 -0.72 24.68
CA ILE A 4 -6.65 0.28 23.62
C ILE A 4 -5.87 1.56 23.89
N SER A 5 -5.85 2.06 25.12
CA SER A 5 -5.09 3.26 25.48
C SER A 5 -3.59 3.08 25.28
N ARG A 6 -3.06 1.87 25.51
CA ARG A 6 -1.65 1.54 25.27
C ARG A 6 -1.32 1.48 23.77
N LEU A 7 -2.20 0.88 22.97
CA LEU A 7 -2.08 0.86 21.51
C LEU A 7 -2.10 2.26 20.90
N ALA A 8 -3.03 3.12 21.35
CA ALA A 8 -3.12 4.49 20.90
C ALA A 8 -1.86 5.31 21.21
N ALA A 9 -1.25 5.09 22.39
CA ALA A 9 0.01 5.74 22.76
C ALA A 9 1.17 5.31 21.84
N LEU A 10 1.28 4.01 21.55
CA LEU A 10 2.31 3.47 20.67
C LEU A 10 2.16 3.98 19.22
N ILE A 11 0.94 4.08 18.71
CA ILE A 11 0.67 4.64 17.38
C ILE A 11 1.04 6.12 17.35
N LYS A 12 0.66 6.90 18.37
CA LYS A 12 1.00 8.32 18.46
C LYS A 12 2.51 8.56 18.51
N GLU A 13 3.22 7.70 19.22
CA GLU A 13 4.69 7.75 19.32
C GLU A 13 5.34 7.40 17.97
N ASP A 14 4.87 6.35 17.29
CA ASP A 14 5.42 5.95 15.99
C ASP A 14 5.17 6.99 14.89
N VAL A 15 4.00 7.64 14.87
CA VAL A 15 3.67 8.66 13.85
C VAL A 15 4.53 9.93 13.98
N ASN A 16 4.96 10.27 15.20
CA ASN A 16 5.84 11.42 15.43
C ASN A 16 7.33 11.09 15.24
N ASN A 17 7.67 9.82 14.98
CA ASN A 17 9.03 9.40 14.74
C ASN A 17 9.39 9.60 13.24
N GLU A 18 10.53 10.22 12.97
CA GLU A 18 11.05 10.38 11.61
C GLU A 18 11.29 9.02 10.93
N GLU A 19 11.61 7.98 11.71
CA GLU A 19 11.74 6.59 11.26
C GLU A 19 10.46 5.76 11.52
N SER A 20 9.28 6.36 11.32
CA SER A 20 7.98 5.69 11.55
C SER A 20 7.88 4.34 10.83
N SER A 21 7.67 3.29 11.61
CA SER A 21 7.52 1.93 11.09
C SER A 21 6.18 1.76 10.38
N ILE A 22 5.12 2.43 10.85
CA ILE A 22 3.79 2.40 10.22
C ILE A 22 3.85 3.04 8.83
N ILE A 23 4.49 4.20 8.71
CA ILE A 23 4.63 4.89 7.41
C ILE A 23 5.48 4.06 6.45
N SER A 24 6.60 3.48 6.91
CA SER A 24 7.45 2.60 6.10
C SER A 24 6.71 1.36 5.58
N LEU A 25 5.94 0.71 6.45
CA LEU A 25 5.12 -0.45 6.08
C LEU A 25 4.05 -0.07 5.06
N TYR A 26 3.34 1.02 5.30
CA TYR A 26 2.31 1.52 4.39
C TYR A 26 2.90 1.83 3.01
N GLY A 27 4.06 2.50 2.95
CA GLY A 27 4.75 2.78 1.69
C GLY A 27 5.15 1.51 0.93
N LYS A 28 5.65 0.48 1.61
CA LYS A 28 5.98 -0.82 1.00
C LYS A 28 4.73 -1.52 0.45
N LEU A 29 3.64 -1.51 1.21
CA LEU A 29 2.36 -2.08 0.76
C LEU A 29 1.83 -1.34 -0.46
N LEU A 30 1.79 -0.01 -0.42
CA LEU A 30 1.33 0.83 -1.53
C LEU A 30 2.15 0.57 -2.80
N ASN A 31 3.47 0.48 -2.68
CA ASN A 31 4.35 0.15 -3.80
C ASN A 31 4.10 -1.27 -4.35
N GLY A 32 3.85 -2.24 -3.47
CA GLY A 32 3.45 -3.59 -3.87
C GLY A 32 2.15 -3.59 -4.68
N TRP A 33 1.12 -2.89 -4.19
CA TRP A 33 -0.16 -2.73 -4.88
C TRP A 33 0.01 -2.03 -6.23
N TYR A 34 0.78 -0.95 -6.28
CA TYR A 34 1.09 -0.26 -7.53
C TYR A 34 1.72 -1.19 -8.56
N LYS A 35 2.74 -1.97 -8.16
CA LYS A 35 3.40 -2.94 -9.05
C LYS A 35 2.45 -4.02 -9.55
N LEU A 36 1.55 -4.53 -8.70
CA LEU A 36 0.55 -5.51 -9.12
C LEU A 36 -0.40 -4.91 -10.16
N VAL A 37 -0.92 -3.70 -9.91
CA VAL A 37 -1.81 -3.01 -10.85
C VAL A 37 -1.11 -2.78 -12.19
N VAL A 38 0.14 -2.34 -12.20
CA VAL A 38 0.90 -2.16 -13.44
C VAL A 38 1.14 -3.49 -14.14
N TRP A 39 1.53 -4.53 -13.39
CA TRP A 39 1.90 -5.83 -13.95
C TRP A 39 0.71 -6.57 -14.56
N PHE A 40 -0.49 -6.45 -13.99
CA PHE A 40 -1.70 -7.06 -14.56
C PHE A 40 -2.48 -6.11 -15.46
N GLY A 41 -2.49 -4.81 -15.13
CA GLY A 41 -3.23 -3.79 -15.87
C GLY A 41 -2.68 -3.52 -17.26
N ILE A 42 -1.34 -3.54 -17.45
CA ILE A 42 -0.76 -3.37 -18.79
C ILE A 42 -1.10 -4.56 -19.70
N PRO A 43 -0.84 -5.84 -19.33
CA PRO A 43 -1.26 -6.97 -20.15
C PRO A 43 -2.76 -7.00 -20.42
N PHE A 44 -3.58 -6.64 -19.43
CA PHE A 44 -5.03 -6.56 -19.61
C PHE A 44 -5.44 -5.47 -20.61
N MET A 45 -4.84 -4.29 -20.54
CA MET A 45 -5.04 -3.22 -21.53
C MET A 45 -4.63 -3.68 -22.94
N VAL A 46 -3.48 -4.33 -23.07
CA VAL A 46 -3.02 -4.89 -24.36
C VAL A 46 -4.02 -5.93 -24.87
N TYR A 47 -4.51 -6.82 -24.00
CA TYR A 47 -5.53 -7.81 -24.37
C TYR A 47 -6.81 -7.14 -24.88
N ILE A 48 -7.35 -6.15 -24.15
CA ILE A 48 -8.55 -5.41 -24.58
C ILE A 48 -8.33 -4.79 -25.96
N LEU A 49 -7.21 -4.08 -26.14
CA LEU A 49 -6.89 -3.44 -27.41
C LEU A 49 -6.82 -4.50 -28.51
N MET A 50 -6.03 -5.55 -28.38
CA MET A 50 -5.96 -6.60 -29.41
C MET A 50 -7.33 -7.23 -29.70
N SER A 51 -8.14 -7.48 -28.67
CA SER A 51 -9.48 -8.07 -28.84
C SER A 51 -10.52 -7.14 -29.46
N GLY A 52 -10.34 -5.82 -29.37
CA GLY A 52 -11.23 -4.83 -29.98
C GLY A 52 -10.91 -4.51 -31.44
N PHE A 53 -9.74 -4.94 -31.93
CA PHE A 53 -9.29 -4.72 -33.32
C PHE A 53 -9.46 -5.96 -34.23
N TYR A 54 -9.84 -7.12 -33.67
CA TYR A 54 -10.24 -8.34 -34.39
C TYR A 54 -11.76 -8.53 -34.32
#